data_AF-A0A934G6D7-F1
#
_entry.id   AF-A0A934G6D7-F1
#
_cell.length_a   1.000
_cell.length_b   1.000
_cell.length_c   1.000
_cell.angle_alpha   90.00
_cell.angle_beta   90.00
_cell.angle_gamma   90.00
#
_symmetry.space_group_name_H-M   'P 1'
#
loop_
_entity.id
_entity.type
_entity.pdbx_description
1 polymer ?
#
loop_
_entity_poly.entity_id
_entity_poly.type
_entity_poly.pdbx_seq_one_letter_code
_entity_poly.pdbx_strand_id
1 'polypeptide(L)'
;MIDWHSLLFWPDQVALSVLALAILVMLFLYAARRPMHGVIHSTCHLVTQSTRFLSRWLFLVAENMRLRNQSVLLSHSQENAATVIEREFERVGNIIRKDMHEFPALQRKLTEEVTRIEEDYRKCGEVPPPPPEWVDAIESVSNLKSGGDVPRKLLEDIGKSIQKIHDKIVSEYRRAYEDRHKILKGMQPSWRSVDKAISEMDKKMLTLQGNAKQIDGHMAKFEGMRAKDAKTENALTSSAFVQLAISALVMVIAMGGAFINYKLIALPMSEMVGASDYIGDNLKTSDVAALVIILMEASMGLFLLESLRITQLFPKIASMDDRMRHRLMLASLIFLIILAAIESSLALMRDMLISDKASLMRDLASVAPAAEDGWFTRIPMAGQMIMGFVLPFALAFVAIPLESTVHSLRTVIGVLLVQTLRGAAFLIRFIGVLFKRIAKVLELVYDIPIVIPVMIEGWVVASRSRPPEIAPATPERPAKKGSAS
;
A
#
# COMPACT_ATOMS: atom_id res chain seq x y z
N MET A 1 -47.79 43.02 -22.92
CA MET A 1 -47.14 44.31 -23.24
C MET A 1 -47.77 45.32 -22.29
N ILE A 2 -46.98 45.97 -21.44
CA ILE A 2 -47.50 46.94 -20.46
C ILE A 2 -47.83 48.22 -21.22
N ASP A 3 -49.08 48.67 -21.18
CA ASP A 3 -49.51 49.90 -21.85
C ASP A 3 -48.86 51.11 -21.17
N TRP A 4 -47.76 51.59 -21.77
CA TRP A 4 -46.96 52.73 -21.30
C TRP A 4 -47.78 54.03 -21.15
N HIS A 5 -48.96 54.11 -21.76
CA HIS A 5 -49.89 55.24 -21.63
C HIS A 5 -50.56 55.36 -20.25
N SER A 6 -50.60 54.30 -19.45
CA SER A 6 -51.22 54.32 -18.10
C SER A 6 -50.33 54.92 -17.01
N LEU A 7 -49.02 55.06 -17.26
CA LEU A 7 -48.04 55.61 -16.32
C LEU A 7 -47.72 57.09 -16.60
N LEU A 8 -48.30 57.66 -17.67
CA LEU A 8 -48.04 59.04 -18.08
C LEU A 8 -49.14 59.96 -17.53
N PHE A 9 -48.78 60.85 -16.60
CA PHE A 9 -49.67 61.88 -16.04
C PHE A 9 -50.23 62.83 -17.13
N TRP A 10 -49.49 63.02 -18.24
CA TRP A 10 -49.94 63.76 -19.42
C TRP A 10 -49.61 62.99 -20.71
N PRO A 11 -50.63 62.45 -21.41
CA PRO A 11 -50.43 61.68 -22.65
C PRO A 11 -49.85 62.51 -23.81
N ASP A 12 -50.12 63.81 -23.87
CA ASP A 12 -49.75 64.70 -24.99
C ASP A 12 -48.28 65.18 -24.95
N GLN A 13 -47.60 65.07 -23.80
CA GLN A 13 -46.21 65.49 -23.63
C GLN A 13 -45.43 64.48 -22.79
N VAL A 14 -45.03 63.39 -23.45
CA VAL A 14 -44.31 62.25 -22.85
C VAL A 14 -43.07 62.69 -22.05
N ALA A 15 -42.33 63.69 -22.54
CA ALA A 15 -41.12 64.18 -21.87
C ALA A 15 -41.38 64.79 -20.48
N LEU A 16 -42.45 65.58 -20.30
CA LEU A 16 -42.77 66.20 -19.02
C LEU A 16 -43.27 65.18 -17.99
N SER A 17 -44.06 64.22 -18.45
CA SER A 17 -44.58 63.18 -17.58
C SER A 17 -43.47 62.23 -17.09
N VAL A 18 -42.50 61.90 -17.95
CA VAL A 18 -41.32 61.11 -17.55
C VAL A 18 -40.46 61.89 -16.56
N LEU A 19 -40.30 63.21 -16.73
CA LEU A 19 -39.52 64.07 -15.83
C LEU A 19 -40.20 64.21 -14.46
N ALA A 20 -41.52 64.41 -14.42
CA ALA A 20 -42.29 64.45 -13.17
C ALA A 20 -42.21 63.12 -12.41
N LEU A 21 -42.33 61.99 -13.11
CA LEU A 21 -42.20 60.65 -12.52
C LEU A 21 -40.77 60.40 -12.02
N ALA A 22 -39.74 60.84 -12.75
CA ALA A 22 -38.35 60.77 -12.31
C ALA A 22 -38.09 61.58 -11.02
N ILE A 23 -38.65 62.79 -10.90
CA ILE A 23 -38.56 63.61 -9.68
C ILE A 23 -39.27 62.93 -8.51
N LEU A 24 -40.47 62.38 -8.74
CA LEU A 24 -41.24 61.70 -7.71
C LEU A 24 -40.53 60.43 -7.20
N VAL A 25 -39.95 59.64 -8.10
CA VAL A 25 -39.11 58.48 -7.77
C VAL A 25 -37.85 58.92 -7.01
N MET A 26 -37.20 60.00 -7.42
CA MET A 26 -36.01 60.53 -6.74
C MET A 26 -36.32 60.99 -5.31
N LEU A 27 -37.46 61.65 -5.09
CA LEU A 27 -37.90 62.13 -3.77
C LEU A 27 -38.28 60.98 -2.85
N PHE A 28 -38.94 59.95 -3.40
CA PHE A 28 -39.23 58.71 -2.68
C PHE A 28 -37.94 57.96 -2.28
N LEU A 29 -36.98 57.81 -3.20
CA LEU A 29 -35.69 57.17 -2.93
C LEU A 29 -34.89 57.95 -1.88
N TYR A 30 -34.93 59.28 -1.89
CA TYR A 30 -34.26 60.12 -0.89
C TYR A 30 -34.87 59.93 0.51
N ALA A 31 -36.20 59.93 0.64
CA ALA A 31 -36.88 59.69 1.91
C ALA A 31 -36.61 58.27 2.46
N ALA A 32 -36.50 57.28 1.57
CA ALA A 32 -36.21 55.89 1.91
C ALA A 32 -34.72 55.59 2.16
N ARG A 33 -33.82 56.56 2.03
CA ARG A 33 -32.36 56.34 2.12
C ARG A 33 -31.91 55.69 3.42
N ARG A 34 -32.29 56.27 4.56
CA ARG A 34 -31.92 55.76 5.90
C ARG A 34 -32.44 54.35 6.18
N PRO A 35 -33.74 54.02 5.97
CA PRO A 35 -34.20 52.66 6.16
C PRO A 35 -33.57 51.69 5.16
N MET A 36 -33.33 52.10 3.90
CA MET A 36 -32.69 51.24 2.90
C MET A 36 -31.25 50.89 3.25
N HIS A 37 -30.42 51.87 3.67
CA HIS A 37 -29.06 51.59 4.17
C HIS A 37 -29.09 50.65 5.39
N GLY A 38 -30.06 50.85 6.30
CA GLY A 38 -30.27 49.96 7.45
C GLY A 38 -30.61 48.51 7.05
N VAL A 39 -31.50 48.32 6.06
CA VAL A 39 -31.86 47.00 5.53
C VAL A 39 -30.68 46.33 4.84
N ILE A 40 -29.92 47.07 4.03
CA ILE A 40 -28.70 46.58 3.35
C ILE A 40 -27.68 46.08 4.37
N HIS A 41 -27.37 46.90 5.40
CA HIS A 41 -26.41 46.51 6.45
C HIS A 41 -26.91 45.35 7.29
N SER A 42 -28.16 45.38 7.74
CA SER A 42 -28.73 44.30 8.56
C SER A 42 -28.69 42.97 7.82
N THR A 43 -29.10 42.96 6.54
CA THR A 43 -29.10 41.75 5.71
C THR A 43 -27.69 41.25 5.44
N CYS A 44 -26.77 42.12 5.04
CA CYS A 44 -25.37 41.75 4.81
C CYS A 44 -24.68 41.28 6.10
N HIS A 45 -25.02 41.87 7.24
CA HIS A 45 -24.48 41.50 8.54
C HIS A 45 -24.99 40.12 8.99
N LEU A 46 -26.29 39.84 8.84
CA LEU A 46 -26.87 38.52 9.10
C LEU A 46 -26.18 37.44 8.25
N VAL A 47 -26.04 37.67 6.94
CA VAL A 47 -25.34 36.75 6.03
C VAL A 47 -23.88 36.56 6.47
N THR A 48 -23.19 37.64 6.84
CA THR A 48 -21.79 37.59 7.30
C THR A 48 -21.64 36.80 8.61
N GLN A 49 -22.56 36.96 9.56
CA GLN A 49 -22.53 36.24 10.84
C GLN A 49 -22.84 34.75 10.66
N SER A 50 -23.88 34.42 9.89
CA SER A 50 -24.28 33.03 9.61
C SER A 50 -23.17 32.27 8.88
N THR A 51 -22.56 32.88 7.86
CA THR A 51 -21.43 32.28 7.13
C THR A 51 -20.21 32.08 8.03
N ARG A 52 -19.90 33.02 8.93
CA ARG A 52 -18.81 32.85 9.91
C ARG A 52 -19.07 31.70 10.88
N PHE A 53 -20.30 31.58 11.37
CA PHE A 53 -20.68 30.47 12.24
C PHE A 53 -20.56 29.13 11.51
N LEU A 54 -21.13 29.01 10.32
CA LEU A 54 -21.08 27.80 9.51
C LEU A 54 -19.65 27.40 9.15
N SER A 55 -18.80 28.36 8.79
CA SER A 55 -17.38 28.12 8.52
C SER A 55 -16.65 27.55 9.74
N ARG A 56 -16.84 28.14 10.93
CA ARG A 56 -16.23 27.64 12.17
C ARG A 56 -16.71 26.23 12.49
N TRP A 57 -18.01 25.98 12.35
CA TRP A 57 -18.58 24.66 12.57
C TRP A 57 -17.99 23.62 11.61
N LEU A 58 -17.87 23.92 10.32
CA LEU A 58 -17.24 23.04 9.34
C LEU A 58 -15.76 22.77 9.65
N PHE A 59 -14.99 23.76 10.11
CA PHE A 59 -13.61 23.54 10.54
C PHE A 59 -13.53 22.59 11.74
N LEU A 60 -14.43 22.73 12.72
CA LEU A 60 -14.49 21.84 13.88
C LEU A 60 -14.88 20.41 13.48
N VAL A 61 -15.88 20.26 12.59
CA VAL A 61 -16.28 18.95 12.06
C VAL A 61 -15.15 18.30 11.29
N ALA A 62 -14.43 19.05 10.46
CA ALA A 62 -13.27 18.54 9.71
C ALA A 62 -12.17 18.05 10.66
N GLU A 63 -11.92 18.75 11.76
CA GLU A 63 -10.91 18.37 12.74
C GLU A 63 -11.31 17.12 13.54
N ASN A 64 -12.56 17.05 14.01
CA ASN A 64 -13.10 15.86 14.67
C ASN A 64 -13.06 14.64 13.73
N MET A 65 -13.37 14.84 12.45
CA MET A 65 -13.33 13.79 11.44
C MET A 65 -11.90 13.34 11.14
N ARG A 66 -10.92 14.26 11.12
CA ARG A 66 -9.49 13.92 11.02
C ARG A 66 -9.05 13.01 12.16
N LEU A 67 -9.37 13.35 13.40
CA LEU A 67 -9.03 12.54 14.57
C LEU A 67 -9.68 11.16 14.53
N ARG A 68 -10.95 11.08 14.10
CA ARG A 68 -11.65 9.81 13.93
C ARG A 68 -11.01 8.95 12.84
N ASN A 69 -10.70 9.53 11.67
CA ASN A 69 -10.03 8.82 10.59
C ASN A 69 -8.64 8.31 11.01
N GLN A 70 -7.87 9.14 11.72
CA GLN A 70 -6.56 8.74 12.27
C GLN A 70 -6.71 7.55 13.23
N SER A 71 -7.67 7.61 14.16
CA SER A 71 -7.88 6.53 15.13
C SER A 71 -8.23 5.19 14.47
N VAL A 72 -9.09 5.22 13.44
CA VAL A 72 -9.51 4.03 12.68
C VAL A 72 -8.37 3.47 11.82
N LEU A 73 -7.60 4.35 11.16
CA LEU A 73 -6.45 3.94 10.35
C LEU A 73 -5.39 3.25 11.21
N LEU A 74 -5.09 3.82 12.38
CA LEU A 74 -4.12 3.27 13.32
C LEU A 74 -4.62 1.95 13.93
N SER A 75 -5.88 1.86 14.33
CA SER A 75 -6.41 0.61 14.90
C SER A 75 -6.36 -0.54 13.90
N HIS A 76 -6.76 -0.29 12.65
CA HIS A 76 -6.72 -1.32 11.60
C HIS A 76 -5.28 -1.72 11.24
N SER A 77 -4.37 -0.74 11.17
CA SER A 77 -2.95 -1.02 10.89
C SER A 77 -2.27 -1.78 12.03
N GLN A 78 -2.63 -1.48 13.28
CA GLN A 78 -2.15 -2.20 14.46
C GLN A 78 -2.62 -3.65 14.48
N GLU A 79 -3.89 -3.91 14.14
CA GLU A 79 -4.42 -5.27 14.05
C GLU A 79 -3.67 -6.09 12.98
N ASN A 80 -3.52 -5.54 11.78
CA ASN A 80 -2.76 -6.20 10.71
C ASN A 80 -1.29 -6.43 11.10
N ALA A 81 -0.64 -5.45 11.73
CA ALA A 81 0.74 -5.59 12.19
C ALA A 81 0.86 -6.64 13.31
N ALA A 82 -0.11 -6.72 14.23
CA ALA A 82 -0.14 -7.73 15.28
C ALA A 82 -0.27 -9.14 14.68
N THR A 83 -1.16 -9.35 13.71
CA THR A 83 -1.29 -10.66 13.04
C THR A 83 -0.01 -11.05 12.29
N VAL A 84 0.65 -10.12 11.63
CA VAL A 84 1.95 -10.38 10.98
C VAL A 84 2.99 -10.78 12.03
N ILE A 85 3.11 -10.02 13.12
CA ILE A 85 4.03 -10.31 14.21
C ILE A 85 3.74 -11.69 14.82
N GLU A 86 2.48 -12.05 15.05
CA GLU A 86 2.09 -13.33 15.60
C GLU A 86 2.48 -14.51 14.70
N ARG A 87 2.21 -14.39 13.39
CA ARG A 87 2.65 -15.39 12.40
C ARG A 87 4.18 -15.51 12.33
N GLU A 88 4.88 -14.39 12.43
CA GLU A 88 6.33 -14.35 12.48
C GLU A 88 6.89 -15.02 13.72
N PHE A 89 6.30 -14.77 14.89
CA PHE A 89 6.67 -15.45 16.13
C PHE A 89 6.40 -16.95 16.07
N GLU A 90 5.28 -17.38 15.50
CA GLU A 90 4.99 -18.81 15.34
C GLU A 90 5.97 -19.47 14.37
N ARG A 91 6.23 -18.84 13.23
CA ARG A 91 7.20 -19.28 12.22
C ARG A 91 8.60 -19.42 12.82
N VAL A 92 9.09 -18.38 13.49
CA VAL A 92 10.41 -18.37 14.13
C VAL A 92 10.44 -19.34 15.31
N GLY A 93 9.37 -19.44 16.09
CA GLY A 93 9.24 -20.40 17.18
C GLY A 93 9.37 -21.85 16.70
N ASN A 94 8.78 -22.20 15.56
CA ASN A 94 8.92 -23.52 14.94
C ASN A 94 10.35 -23.78 14.45
N ILE A 95 11.01 -22.78 13.86
CA ILE A 95 12.42 -22.88 13.43
C ILE A 95 13.34 -23.06 14.64
N ILE A 96 13.19 -22.22 15.67
CA ILE A 96 13.99 -22.31 16.90
C ILE A 96 13.79 -23.67 17.56
N ARG A 97 12.55 -24.15 17.68
CA ARG A 97 12.27 -25.47 18.25
C ARG A 97 13.00 -26.57 17.48
N LYS A 98 12.94 -26.54 16.14
CA LYS A 98 13.68 -27.48 15.28
C LYS A 98 15.19 -27.38 15.48
N ASP A 99 15.75 -26.18 15.41
CA ASP A 99 17.21 -25.98 15.51
C ASP A 99 17.73 -26.33 16.91
N MET A 100 16.97 -26.02 17.97
CA MET A 100 17.28 -26.39 19.35
C MET A 100 17.20 -27.90 19.60
N HIS A 101 16.35 -28.65 18.87
CA HIS A 101 16.36 -30.11 18.95
C HIS A 101 17.61 -30.73 18.31
N GLU A 102 18.15 -30.12 17.27
CA GLU A 102 19.34 -30.62 16.56
C GLU A 102 20.67 -30.18 17.22
N PHE A 103 20.64 -29.12 18.04
CA PHE A 103 21.83 -28.55 18.67
C PHE A 103 22.57 -29.53 19.62
N PRO A 104 21.89 -30.27 20.53
CA PRO A 104 22.56 -31.25 21.38
C PRO A 104 23.25 -32.38 20.59
N ALA A 105 22.67 -32.78 19.45
CA ALA A 105 23.27 -33.80 18.58
C ALA A 105 24.55 -33.31 17.92
N LEU A 106 24.57 -32.05 17.44
CA LEU A 106 25.77 -31.40 16.92
C LEU A 106 26.85 -31.27 18.00
N GLN A 107 26.48 -30.83 19.20
CA GLN A 107 27.41 -30.71 20.33
C GLN A 107 28.00 -32.06 20.74
N ARG A 108 27.18 -33.11 20.79
CA ARG A 108 27.65 -34.46 21.09
C ARG A 108 28.63 -34.96 20.02
N LYS A 109 28.29 -34.81 18.74
CA LYS A 109 29.16 -35.21 17.62
C LYS A 109 30.50 -34.45 17.65
N LEU A 110 30.47 -33.15 17.93
CA LEU A 110 31.67 -32.33 18.08
C LEU A 110 32.57 -32.86 19.21
N THR A 111 31.97 -33.19 20.36
CA THR A 111 32.69 -33.72 21.53
C THR A 111 33.31 -35.09 21.24
N GLU A 112 32.57 -35.97 20.57
CA GLU A 112 33.05 -37.31 20.17
C GLU A 112 34.24 -37.23 19.20
N GLU A 113 34.17 -36.37 18.17
CA GLU A 113 35.27 -36.18 17.22
C GLU A 113 36.50 -35.52 17.85
N VAL A 114 36.32 -34.55 18.74
CA VAL A 114 37.42 -33.93 19.49
C VAL A 114 38.11 -34.94 20.40
N THR A 115 37.34 -35.77 21.12
CA THR A 115 37.90 -36.82 21.98
C THR A 115 38.70 -37.84 21.16
N ARG A 116 38.20 -38.22 19.98
CA ARG A 116 38.89 -39.12 19.07
C ARG A 116 40.21 -38.52 18.57
N ILE A 117 40.20 -37.25 18.18
CA ILE A 117 41.41 -36.52 17.78
C ILE A 117 42.43 -36.50 18.92
N GLU A 118 42.00 -36.25 20.15
CA GLU A 118 42.87 -36.24 21.33
C GLU A 118 43.48 -37.62 21.61
N GLU A 119 42.71 -38.69 21.46
CA GLU A 119 43.19 -40.06 21.66
C GLU A 119 44.19 -40.49 20.57
N ASP A 120 43.91 -40.18 19.31
CA ASP A 120 44.81 -40.46 18.18
C ASP A 120 46.11 -39.64 18.30
N TYR A 121 46.02 -38.39 18.76
CA TYR A 121 47.17 -37.56 19.08
C TYR A 121 48.02 -38.18 20.21
N ARG A 122 47.38 -38.66 21.28
CA ARG A 122 48.08 -39.31 22.40
C ARG A 122 48.78 -40.61 21.97
N LYS A 123 48.18 -41.39 21.07
CA LYS A 123 48.80 -42.59 20.45
C LYS A 123 50.02 -42.24 19.60
N CYS A 124 50.12 -40.99 19.15
CA CYS A 124 51.29 -40.46 18.47
C CYS A 124 52.33 -39.86 19.43
N GLY A 125 52.31 -40.09 20.75
CA GLY A 125 53.38 -39.67 21.66
C GLY A 125 54.68 -40.48 21.50
N GLU A 126 55.86 -39.89 21.76
CA GLU A 126 57.14 -40.62 21.66
C GLU A 126 57.35 -41.55 22.84
N VAL A 127 57.73 -42.80 22.57
CA VAL A 127 58.40 -43.67 23.52
C VAL A 127 59.89 -43.61 23.17
N PRO A 128 60.77 -43.07 24.05
CA PRO A 128 62.20 -43.05 23.78
C PRO A 128 62.71 -44.50 23.66
N PRO A 129 63.52 -44.83 22.64
CA PRO A 129 64.03 -46.18 22.50
C PRO A 129 64.90 -46.54 23.71
N PRO A 130 64.94 -47.82 24.11
CA PRO A 130 65.85 -48.27 25.16
C PRO A 130 67.31 -47.95 24.74
N PRO A 131 68.17 -47.59 25.72
CA PRO A 131 69.56 -47.26 25.44
C PRO A 131 70.25 -48.45 24.75
N PRO A 132 71.09 -48.20 23.74
CA PRO A 132 71.56 -49.28 22.88
C PRO A 132 72.62 -50.16 23.57
N GLU A 133 72.51 -51.47 23.37
CA GLU A 133 73.37 -52.51 23.99
C GLU A 133 74.87 -52.41 23.64
N TRP A 134 75.26 -51.57 22.67
CA TRP A 134 76.66 -51.37 22.32
C TRP A 134 77.44 -50.58 23.38
N VAL A 135 76.77 -49.87 24.29
CA VAL A 135 77.43 -49.18 25.41
C VAL A 135 78.16 -50.20 26.29
N ASP A 136 77.50 -51.31 26.62
CA ASP A 136 78.08 -52.41 27.40
C ASP A 136 79.17 -53.17 26.60
N ALA A 137 78.98 -53.28 25.27
CA ALA A 137 79.97 -53.91 24.38
C ALA A 137 81.24 -53.06 24.21
N ILE A 138 81.14 -51.72 24.22
CA ILE A 138 82.30 -50.81 24.18
C ILE A 138 83.01 -50.77 25.54
N GLU A 139 82.26 -50.79 26.64
CA GLU A 139 82.81 -50.87 28.00
C GLU A 139 83.64 -52.14 28.20
N SER A 140 83.16 -53.29 27.71
CA SER A 140 83.88 -54.56 27.76
C SER A 140 85.15 -54.58 26.88
N VAL A 141 85.18 -53.84 25.77
CA VAL A 141 86.36 -53.70 24.89
C VAL A 141 87.42 -52.77 25.49
N SER A 142 86.99 -51.73 26.20
CA SER A 142 87.90 -50.80 26.89
C SER A 142 88.70 -51.47 28.01
N ASN A 143 88.24 -52.62 28.51
CA ASN A 143 88.89 -53.41 29.55
C ASN A 143 89.92 -54.43 29.04
N LEU A 144 90.10 -54.60 27.72
CA LEU A 144 91.06 -55.54 27.14
C LEU A 144 92.43 -54.88 26.86
N LYS A 145 93.51 -55.39 27.47
CA LYS A 145 94.90 -54.96 27.18
C LYS A 145 95.38 -55.48 25.81
N SER A 146 95.93 -54.59 25.00
CA SER A 146 96.35 -54.81 23.61
C SER A 146 97.39 -55.92 23.41
N GLY A 147 97.19 -56.74 22.38
CA GLY A 147 98.24 -57.56 21.76
C GLY A 147 97.76 -58.87 21.16
N GLY A 148 97.28 -58.86 19.91
CA GLY A 148 96.97 -60.07 19.13
C GLY A 148 96.01 -59.82 17.96
N ASP A 149 95.72 -60.83 17.15
CA ASP A 149 94.75 -60.77 16.03
C ASP A 149 93.28 -60.70 16.51
N VAL A 150 93.07 -60.95 17.80
CA VAL A 150 91.78 -61.04 18.50
C VAL A 150 91.05 -59.69 18.65
N PRO A 151 91.68 -58.57 19.06
CA PRO A 151 91.03 -57.26 19.13
C PRO A 151 90.61 -56.72 17.77
N ARG A 152 91.31 -57.08 16.69
CA ARG A 152 90.95 -56.67 15.33
C ARG A 152 89.68 -57.37 14.84
N LYS A 153 89.58 -58.69 15.04
CA LYS A 153 88.34 -59.46 14.79
C LYS A 153 87.18 -59.00 15.68
N LEU A 154 87.43 -58.71 16.95
CA LEU A 154 86.42 -58.16 17.87
C LEU A 154 85.93 -56.78 17.43
N LEU A 155 86.83 -55.86 17.03
CA LEU A 155 86.46 -54.56 16.47
C LEU A 155 85.66 -54.71 15.16
N GLU A 156 85.99 -55.70 14.33
CA GLU A 156 85.24 -55.99 13.11
C GLU A 156 83.84 -56.56 13.40
N ASP A 157 83.71 -57.43 14.41
CA ASP A 157 82.42 -57.96 14.88
C ASP A 157 81.58 -56.87 15.58
N ILE A 158 82.21 -55.94 16.30
CA ILE A 158 81.55 -54.74 16.85
C ILE A 158 81.09 -53.82 15.74
N GLY A 159 81.91 -53.56 14.72
CA GLY A 159 81.51 -52.79 13.54
C GLY A 159 80.31 -53.41 12.82
N LYS A 160 80.30 -54.74 12.65
CA LYS A 160 79.16 -55.48 12.07
C LYS A 160 77.93 -55.44 12.98
N SER A 161 78.10 -55.54 14.30
CA SER A 161 77.01 -55.45 15.28
C SER A 161 76.40 -54.04 15.33
N ILE A 162 77.23 -53.00 15.36
CA ILE A 162 76.81 -51.59 15.29
C ILE A 162 76.06 -51.34 13.99
N GLN A 163 76.57 -51.79 12.85
CA GLN A 163 75.89 -51.62 11.56
C GLN A 163 74.52 -52.33 11.57
N LYS A 164 74.45 -53.56 12.08
CA LYS A 164 73.22 -54.36 12.14
C LYS A 164 72.18 -53.78 13.11
N ILE A 165 72.62 -53.27 14.26
CA ILE A 165 71.75 -52.58 15.24
C ILE A 165 71.32 -51.22 14.69
N HIS A 166 72.21 -50.47 14.05
CA HIS A 166 71.88 -49.20 13.40
C HIS A 166 70.83 -49.40 12.31
N ASP A 167 71.02 -50.37 11.41
CA ASP A 167 70.05 -50.71 10.37
C ASP A 167 68.69 -51.13 10.98
N LYS A 168 68.72 -51.89 12.08
CA LYS A 168 67.51 -52.28 12.82
C LYS A 168 66.80 -51.08 13.44
N ILE A 169 67.53 -50.21 14.16
CA ILE A 169 67.01 -48.98 14.77
C ILE A 169 66.44 -48.05 13.70
N VAL A 170 67.15 -47.84 12.59
CA VAL A 170 66.67 -47.01 11.47
C VAL A 170 65.40 -47.60 10.85
N SER A 171 65.31 -48.92 10.74
CA SER A 171 64.10 -49.60 10.25
C SER A 171 62.91 -49.49 11.22
N GLU A 172 63.17 -49.60 12.53
CA GLU A 172 62.16 -49.43 13.59
C GLU A 172 61.69 -47.97 13.66
N TYR A 173 62.60 -47.00 13.53
CA TYR A 173 62.26 -45.58 13.40
C TYR A 173 61.41 -45.32 12.17
N ARG A 174 61.79 -45.86 11.00
CA ARG A 174 60.99 -45.71 9.78
C ARG A 174 59.58 -46.26 9.95
N ARG A 175 59.43 -47.45 10.54
CA ARG A 175 58.11 -48.03 10.85
C ARG A 175 57.32 -47.19 11.83
N ALA A 176 57.94 -46.76 12.94
CA ALA A 176 57.29 -45.92 13.93
C ALA A 176 56.81 -44.58 13.35
N TYR A 177 57.63 -43.94 12.49
CA TYR A 177 57.24 -42.74 11.76
C TYR A 177 56.12 -43.00 10.75
N GLU A 178 56.17 -44.12 10.02
CA GLU A 178 55.13 -44.51 9.06
C GLU A 178 53.78 -44.74 9.76
N ASP A 179 53.78 -45.44 10.89
CA ASP A 179 52.60 -45.67 11.73
C ASP A 179 52.03 -44.36 12.29
N ARG A 180 52.89 -43.46 12.79
CA ARG A 180 52.50 -42.10 13.21
C ARG A 180 51.87 -41.31 12.07
N HIS A 181 52.50 -41.32 10.90
CA HIS A 181 52.01 -40.58 9.74
C HIS A 181 50.69 -41.15 9.24
N LYS A 182 50.49 -42.47 9.37
CA LYS A 182 49.22 -43.15 9.08
C LYS A 182 48.11 -42.76 10.05
N ILE A 183 48.41 -42.66 11.36
CA ILE A 183 47.46 -42.17 12.38
C ILE A 183 47.11 -40.70 12.11
N LEU A 184 48.11 -39.83 11.93
CA LEU A 184 47.90 -38.41 11.61
C LEU A 184 47.07 -38.22 10.33
N LYS A 185 47.34 -39.02 9.28
CA LYS A 185 46.53 -39.04 8.05
C LYS A 185 45.09 -39.50 8.32
N GLY A 186 44.91 -40.46 9.24
CA GLY A 186 43.61 -40.93 9.72
C GLY A 186 42.80 -39.90 10.50
N MET A 187 43.43 -38.86 11.07
CA MET A 187 42.75 -37.76 11.77
C MET A 187 42.15 -36.71 10.83
N GLN A 188 42.61 -36.63 9.58
CA GLN A 188 42.15 -35.63 8.60
C GLN A 188 40.62 -35.63 8.40
N PRO A 189 39.92 -36.77 8.28
CA PRO A 189 38.46 -36.81 8.17
C PRO A 189 37.74 -36.29 9.41
N SER A 190 38.23 -36.60 10.62
CA SER A 190 37.67 -36.09 11.89
C SER A 190 37.81 -34.58 11.99
N TRP A 191 38.94 -34.01 11.54
CA TRP A 191 39.11 -32.55 11.53
C TRP A 191 38.10 -31.88 10.58
N ARG A 192 37.87 -32.47 9.39
CA ARG A 192 36.83 -32.02 8.46
C ARG A 192 35.41 -32.17 9.03
N SER A 193 35.17 -33.19 9.86
CA SER A 193 33.89 -33.43 10.54
C SER A 193 33.57 -32.32 11.54
N VAL A 194 34.56 -31.94 12.36
CA VAL A 194 34.45 -30.83 13.32
C VAL A 194 34.24 -29.49 12.60
N ASP A 195 35.03 -29.19 11.57
CA ASP A 195 34.87 -27.97 10.77
C ASP A 195 33.45 -27.84 10.20
N LYS A 196 32.91 -28.94 9.65
CA LYS A 196 31.51 -28.99 9.19
C LYS A 196 30.51 -28.75 10.32
N ALA A 197 30.66 -29.40 11.47
CA ALA A 197 29.75 -29.24 12.60
C ALA A 197 29.73 -27.81 13.15
N ILE A 198 30.90 -27.17 13.25
CA ILE A 198 31.03 -25.76 13.65
C ILE A 198 30.40 -24.84 12.59
N SER A 199 30.64 -25.09 11.30
CA SER A 199 30.04 -24.30 10.21
C SER A 199 28.50 -24.43 10.17
N GLU A 200 27.96 -25.61 10.43
CA GLU A 200 26.51 -25.82 10.54
C GLU A 200 25.90 -25.08 11.72
N MET A 201 26.59 -25.07 12.87
CA MET A 201 26.19 -24.31 14.05
C MET A 201 26.22 -22.80 13.80
N ASP A 202 27.27 -22.29 13.15
CA ASP A 202 27.39 -20.88 12.77
C ASP A 202 26.26 -20.43 11.84
N LYS A 203 25.94 -21.22 10.81
CA LYS A 203 24.82 -20.95 9.90
C LYS A 203 23.48 -20.88 10.62
N LYS A 204 23.23 -21.79 11.56
CA LYS A 204 22.01 -21.79 12.38
C LYS A 204 21.94 -20.55 13.28
N MET A 205 23.06 -20.18 13.91
CA MET A 205 23.15 -18.98 14.75
C MET A 205 22.90 -17.70 13.94
N LEU A 206 23.51 -17.57 12.76
CA LEU A 206 23.30 -16.45 11.84
C LEU A 206 21.84 -16.36 11.37
N THR A 207 21.21 -17.51 11.10
CA THR A 207 19.79 -17.57 10.73
C THR A 207 18.89 -17.10 11.87
N LEU A 208 19.17 -17.54 13.10
CA LEU A 208 18.44 -17.14 14.29
C LEU A 208 18.59 -15.64 14.58
N GLN A 209 19.80 -15.09 14.42
CA GLN A 209 20.05 -13.65 14.52
C GLN A 209 19.32 -12.85 13.44
N GLY A 210 19.30 -13.35 12.20
CA GLY A 210 18.56 -12.75 11.09
C GLY A 210 17.05 -12.69 11.37
N ASN A 211 16.49 -13.79 11.90
CA ASN A 211 15.08 -13.88 12.27
C ASN A 211 14.73 -12.92 13.43
N ALA A 212 15.57 -12.84 14.46
CA ALA A 212 15.38 -11.89 15.56
C ALA A 212 15.37 -10.43 15.05
N LYS A 213 16.29 -10.08 14.16
CA LYS A 213 16.35 -8.73 13.56
C LYS A 213 15.11 -8.41 12.70
N GLN A 214 14.53 -9.39 12.02
CA GLN A 214 13.27 -9.20 11.29
C GLN A 214 12.12 -8.91 12.25
N ILE A 215 11.98 -9.70 13.33
CA ILE A 215 10.96 -9.51 14.36
C ILE A 215 11.11 -8.12 15.01
N ASP A 216 12.32 -7.72 15.39
CA ASP A 216 12.59 -6.38 15.94
C ASP A 216 12.15 -5.28 14.97
N GLY A 217 12.37 -5.46 13.66
CA GLY A 217 11.91 -4.53 12.63
C GLY A 217 10.38 -4.41 12.54
N HIS A 218 9.67 -5.52 12.71
CA HIS A 218 8.20 -5.52 12.78
C HIS A 218 7.69 -4.90 14.09
N MET A 219 8.35 -5.19 15.22
CA MET A 219 8.02 -4.66 16.53
C MET A 219 8.22 -3.13 16.58
N ALA A 220 9.34 -2.62 16.04
CA ALA A 220 9.60 -1.19 15.95
C ALA A 220 8.54 -0.44 15.13
N LYS A 221 8.07 -1.03 14.02
CA LYS A 221 6.95 -0.48 13.25
C LYS A 221 5.65 -0.47 14.06
N PHE A 222 5.37 -1.54 14.80
CA PHE A 222 4.19 -1.65 15.65
C PHE A 222 4.22 -0.63 16.80
N GLU A 223 5.37 -0.45 17.45
CA GLU A 223 5.56 0.59 18.47
C GLU A 223 5.35 2.00 17.90
N GLY A 224 5.86 2.28 16.70
CA GLY A 224 5.61 3.54 15.99
C GLY A 224 4.12 3.79 15.73
N MET A 225 3.37 2.74 15.36
CA MET A 225 1.90 2.81 15.21
C MET A 225 1.19 3.02 16.55
N ARG A 226 1.68 2.43 17.64
CA ARG A 226 1.12 2.59 18.99
C ARG A 226 1.39 3.98 19.57
N ALA A 227 2.56 4.55 19.29
CA ALA A 227 2.95 5.89 19.69
C ALA A 227 2.20 7.01 18.94
N LYS A 228 1.39 6.66 17.92
CA LYS A 228 0.71 7.62 17.02
C LYS A 228 1.67 8.63 16.39
N ASP A 229 2.86 8.18 16.02
CA ASP A 229 3.88 9.05 15.46
C ASP A 229 3.42 9.63 14.10
N ALA A 230 3.63 10.94 13.92
CA ALA A 230 3.19 11.67 12.73
C ALA A 230 3.88 11.15 11.45
N LYS A 231 5.12 10.66 11.56
CA LYS A 231 5.84 10.06 10.43
C LYS A 231 5.18 8.76 9.97
N THR A 232 4.75 7.93 10.92
CA THR A 232 4.08 6.65 10.66
C THR A 232 2.68 6.88 10.06
N GLU A 233 1.93 7.85 10.58
CA GLU A 233 0.63 8.24 10.00
C GLU A 233 0.76 8.69 8.54
N ASN A 234 1.68 9.62 8.26
CA ASN A 234 1.91 10.10 6.89
C ASN A 234 2.36 8.97 5.96
N ALA A 235 3.23 8.07 6.43
CA ALA A 235 3.63 6.90 5.65
C ALA A 235 2.45 5.96 5.36
N LEU A 236 1.57 5.70 6.33
CA LEU A 236 0.38 4.86 6.16
C LEU A 236 -0.62 5.47 5.18
N THR A 237 -0.91 6.77 5.30
CA THR A 237 -1.80 7.47 4.36
C THR A 237 -1.23 7.49 2.94
N SER A 238 0.05 7.81 2.78
CA SER A 238 0.74 7.77 1.47
C SER A 238 0.74 6.36 0.88
N SER A 239 0.96 5.33 1.72
CA SER A 239 0.89 3.93 1.30
C SER A 239 -0.50 3.56 0.81
N ALA A 240 -1.57 4.05 1.46
CA ALA A 240 -2.94 3.84 1.02
C ALA A 240 -3.22 4.46 -0.35
N PHE A 241 -2.68 5.65 -0.66
CA PHE A 241 -2.79 6.26 -1.99
C PHE A 241 -2.11 5.41 -3.08
N VAL A 242 -0.90 4.94 -2.83
CA VAL A 242 -0.16 4.08 -3.77
C VAL A 242 -0.90 2.75 -3.97
N GLN A 243 -1.38 2.15 -2.88
CA GLN A 243 -2.15 0.92 -2.93
C GLN A 243 -3.46 1.09 -3.72
N LEU A 244 -4.17 2.21 -3.55
CA LEU A 244 -5.35 2.54 -4.34
C LEU A 244 -5.02 2.68 -5.82
N ALA A 245 -3.90 3.34 -6.15
CA ALA A 245 -3.49 3.51 -7.55
C ALA A 245 -3.18 2.16 -8.22
N ILE A 246 -2.43 1.29 -7.52
CA ILE A 246 -2.11 -0.05 -8.02
C ILE A 246 -3.39 -0.89 -8.15
N SER A 247 -4.24 -0.92 -7.12
CA SER A 247 -5.45 -1.74 -7.15
C SER A 247 -6.47 -1.20 -8.16
N ALA A 248 -6.58 0.11 -8.35
CA ALA A 248 -7.42 0.73 -9.38
C ALA A 248 -6.94 0.36 -10.80
N LEU A 249 -5.61 0.36 -11.04
CA LEU A 249 -5.06 -0.08 -12.32
C LEU A 249 -5.44 -1.54 -12.62
N VAL A 250 -5.30 -2.42 -11.61
CA VAL A 250 -5.71 -3.83 -11.74
C VAL A 250 -7.23 -3.94 -11.92
N MET A 251 -8.03 -3.12 -11.24
CA MET A 251 -9.48 -3.07 -11.43
C MET A 251 -9.88 -2.65 -12.84
N VAL A 252 -9.14 -1.75 -13.50
CA VAL A 252 -9.39 -1.39 -14.91
C VAL A 252 -9.13 -2.58 -15.83
N ILE A 253 -8.07 -3.35 -15.59
CA ILE A 253 -7.78 -4.58 -16.35
C ILE A 253 -8.90 -5.61 -16.13
N ALA A 254 -9.34 -5.79 -14.89
CA ALA A 254 -10.47 -6.64 -14.53
C ALA A 254 -11.78 -6.22 -15.23
N MET A 255 -12.10 -4.93 -15.24
CA MET A 255 -13.25 -4.40 -15.99
C MET A 255 -13.12 -4.67 -17.49
N GLY A 256 -11.91 -4.60 -18.06
CA GLY A 256 -11.63 -5.01 -19.44
C GLY A 256 -11.93 -6.48 -19.68
N GLY A 257 -11.52 -7.37 -18.77
CA GLY A 257 -11.87 -8.79 -18.82
C GLY A 257 -13.38 -9.03 -18.73
N ALA A 258 -14.08 -8.31 -17.85
CA ALA A 258 -15.53 -8.40 -17.71
C ALA A 258 -16.26 -7.88 -18.96
N PHE A 259 -15.72 -6.83 -19.58
CA PHE A 259 -16.24 -6.30 -20.83
C PHE A 259 -16.08 -7.28 -21.99
N ILE A 260 -14.93 -7.96 -22.09
CA ILE A 260 -14.73 -9.05 -23.06
C ILE A 260 -15.75 -10.17 -22.80
N ASN A 261 -15.91 -10.60 -21.54
CA ASN A 261 -16.87 -11.66 -21.21
C ASN A 261 -18.31 -11.28 -21.58
N TYR A 262 -18.73 -10.05 -21.23
CA TYR A 262 -20.01 -9.49 -21.65
C TYR A 262 -20.22 -9.51 -23.17
N LYS A 263 -19.19 -9.17 -23.96
CA LYS A 263 -19.28 -9.21 -25.42
C LYS A 263 -19.36 -10.63 -25.99
N LEU A 264 -18.77 -11.63 -25.32
CA LEU A 264 -18.92 -13.03 -25.71
C LEU A 264 -20.34 -13.54 -25.47
N ILE A 265 -20.99 -13.09 -24.39
CA ILE A 265 -22.30 -13.60 -23.94
C ILE A 265 -23.49 -12.83 -24.50
N ALA A 266 -23.38 -11.50 -24.70
CA ALA A 266 -24.55 -10.67 -24.99
C ALA A 266 -25.26 -11.01 -26.31
N LEU A 267 -24.52 -11.33 -27.37
CA LEU A 267 -25.09 -11.68 -28.68
C LEU A 267 -25.92 -12.97 -28.63
N PRO A 268 -25.38 -14.12 -28.19
CA PRO A 268 -26.16 -15.36 -28.10
C PRO A 268 -27.36 -15.23 -27.15
N MET A 269 -27.25 -14.47 -26.06
CA MET A 269 -28.37 -14.21 -25.14
C MET A 269 -29.48 -13.38 -25.79
N SER A 270 -29.16 -12.50 -26.74
CA SER A 270 -30.19 -11.74 -27.47
C SER A 270 -31.07 -12.62 -28.34
N GLU A 271 -30.54 -13.71 -28.88
CA GLU A 271 -31.36 -14.65 -29.67
C GLU A 271 -32.18 -15.57 -28.75
N MET A 272 -31.64 -16.00 -27.60
CA MET A 272 -32.34 -16.91 -26.68
C MET A 272 -33.42 -16.24 -25.82
N VAL A 273 -33.19 -15.01 -25.38
CA VAL A 273 -34.07 -14.28 -24.44
C VAL A 273 -34.98 -13.28 -25.18
N GLY A 274 -34.76 -13.07 -26.48
CA GLY A 274 -35.55 -12.18 -27.33
C GLY A 274 -34.90 -10.80 -27.48
N ALA A 275 -34.36 -10.54 -28.67
CA ALA A 275 -33.61 -9.32 -28.98
C ALA A 275 -34.51 -8.07 -29.09
N SER A 276 -35.81 -8.26 -29.29
CA SER A 276 -36.81 -7.21 -29.41
C SER A 276 -37.46 -6.82 -28.09
N ASP A 277 -37.18 -7.56 -27.01
CA ASP A 277 -37.78 -7.30 -25.72
C ASP A 277 -36.91 -6.33 -24.92
N TYR A 278 -37.51 -5.23 -24.48
CA TYR A 278 -36.85 -4.17 -23.72
C TYR A 278 -37.44 -4.13 -22.32
N ILE A 279 -36.57 -4.12 -21.31
CA ILE A 279 -36.95 -3.85 -19.92
C ILE A 279 -36.86 -2.33 -19.72
N GLY A 280 -37.99 -1.65 -19.89
CA GLY A 280 -38.09 -0.17 -19.86
C GLY A 280 -37.68 0.49 -21.18
N ASP A 281 -37.49 1.82 -21.17
CA ASP A 281 -37.32 2.62 -22.41
C ASP A 281 -35.96 2.44 -23.11
N ASN A 282 -34.93 1.90 -22.44
CA ASN A 282 -33.54 1.96 -22.95
C ASN A 282 -32.68 0.70 -22.76
N LEU A 283 -33.13 -0.34 -22.05
CA LEU A 283 -32.31 -1.52 -21.76
C LEU A 283 -32.87 -2.78 -22.45
N LYS A 284 -32.04 -3.43 -23.28
CA LYS A 284 -32.39 -4.72 -23.89
C LYS A 284 -32.38 -5.82 -22.83
N THR A 285 -33.36 -6.72 -22.86
CA THR A 285 -33.43 -7.87 -21.94
C THR A 285 -32.16 -8.74 -22.02
N SER A 286 -31.56 -8.84 -23.20
CA SER A 286 -30.30 -9.57 -23.43
C SER A 286 -29.11 -8.99 -22.65
N ASP A 287 -29.02 -7.67 -22.56
CA ASP A 287 -27.93 -6.98 -21.88
C ASP A 287 -28.03 -7.15 -20.37
N VAL A 288 -29.25 -7.11 -19.85
CA VAL A 288 -29.55 -7.38 -18.43
C VAL A 288 -29.22 -8.84 -18.10
N ALA A 289 -29.61 -9.79 -18.95
CA ALA A 289 -29.36 -11.21 -18.71
C ALA A 289 -27.87 -11.55 -18.69
N ALA A 290 -27.08 -10.98 -19.63
CA ALA A 290 -25.63 -11.13 -19.64
C ALA A 290 -24.98 -10.51 -18.39
N LEU A 291 -25.44 -9.33 -17.95
CA LEU A 291 -24.95 -8.68 -16.73
C LEU A 291 -25.24 -9.53 -15.48
N VAL A 292 -26.43 -10.15 -15.39
CA VAL A 292 -26.80 -11.00 -14.25
C VAL A 292 -25.88 -12.22 -14.14
N ILE A 293 -25.52 -12.85 -15.25
CA ILE A 293 -24.56 -13.97 -15.26
C ILE A 293 -23.21 -13.51 -14.70
N ILE A 294 -22.66 -12.43 -15.24
CA ILE A 294 -21.35 -11.88 -14.81
C ILE A 294 -21.37 -11.45 -13.33
N LEU A 295 -22.46 -10.82 -12.88
CA LEU A 295 -22.60 -10.41 -11.47
C LEU A 295 -22.70 -11.62 -10.54
N MET A 296 -23.44 -12.66 -10.95
CA MET A 296 -23.55 -13.90 -10.18
C MET A 296 -22.22 -14.63 -10.11
N GLU A 297 -21.48 -14.65 -11.20
CA GLU A 297 -20.15 -15.22 -11.32
C GLU A 297 -19.13 -14.50 -10.45
N ALA A 298 -19.06 -13.16 -10.54
CA ALA A 298 -18.23 -12.33 -9.67
C ALA A 298 -18.57 -12.51 -8.18
N SER A 299 -19.86 -12.66 -7.85
CA SER A 299 -20.32 -12.94 -6.48
C SER A 299 -19.83 -14.31 -5.99
N MET A 300 -19.93 -15.35 -6.82
CA MET A 300 -19.44 -16.69 -6.46
C MET A 300 -17.92 -16.74 -6.35
N GLY A 301 -17.20 -16.02 -7.22
CA GLY A 301 -15.76 -15.85 -7.12
C GLY A 301 -15.32 -15.17 -5.82
N LEU A 302 -16.05 -14.13 -5.42
CA LEU A 302 -15.84 -13.47 -4.13
C LEU A 302 -16.06 -14.43 -2.95
N PHE A 303 -17.13 -15.23 -2.97
CA PHE A 303 -17.40 -16.22 -1.92
C PHE A 303 -16.33 -17.32 -1.86
N LEU A 304 -15.80 -17.74 -3.01
CA LEU A 304 -14.73 -18.72 -3.10
C LEU A 304 -13.45 -18.19 -2.45
N LEU A 305 -13.03 -16.97 -2.79
CA LEU A 305 -11.80 -16.36 -2.26
C LEU A 305 -11.89 -16.01 -0.78
N GLU A 306 -13.07 -15.60 -0.31
CA GLU A 306 -13.33 -15.38 1.11
C GLU A 306 -13.28 -16.71 1.89
N SER A 307 -13.82 -17.79 1.33
CA SER A 307 -13.76 -19.13 1.93
C SER A 307 -12.33 -19.70 2.00
N LEU A 308 -11.47 -19.29 1.07
CA LEU A 308 -10.05 -19.63 1.07
C LEU A 308 -9.22 -18.72 2.00
N ARG A 309 -9.83 -17.71 2.63
CA ARG A 309 -9.15 -16.69 3.45
C ARG A 309 -8.05 -15.92 2.69
N ILE A 310 -8.19 -15.84 1.37
CA ILE A 310 -7.34 -14.97 0.54
C ILE A 310 -7.82 -13.53 0.68
N THR A 311 -9.13 -13.32 0.65
CA THR A 311 -9.77 -12.02 0.92
C THR A 311 -10.45 -11.98 2.29
N GLN A 312 -10.62 -10.78 2.85
CA GLN A 312 -11.30 -10.52 4.12
C GLN A 312 -12.38 -9.43 4.00
N LEU A 313 -13.19 -9.50 2.94
CA LEU A 313 -14.28 -8.55 2.72
C LEU A 313 -15.46 -8.78 3.69
N PHE A 314 -15.65 -10.02 4.16
CA PHE A 314 -16.77 -10.43 4.99
C PHE A 314 -16.29 -11.15 6.26
N PRO A 315 -16.01 -10.41 7.36
CA PRO A 315 -15.48 -10.97 8.61
C PRO A 315 -16.29 -12.14 9.18
N LYS A 316 -17.60 -12.15 8.93
CA LYS A 316 -18.49 -13.25 9.33
C LYS A 316 -18.08 -14.58 8.71
N ILE A 317 -17.65 -14.61 7.45
CA ILE A 317 -17.25 -15.84 6.75
C ILE A 317 -15.94 -16.38 7.30
N ALA A 318 -15.01 -15.51 7.68
CA ALA A 318 -13.76 -15.90 8.33
C ALA A 318 -13.98 -16.60 9.68
N SER A 319 -15.03 -16.18 10.42
CA SER A 319 -15.40 -16.73 11.74
C SER A 319 -16.30 -17.98 11.69
N MET A 320 -16.71 -18.44 10.51
CA MET A 320 -17.55 -19.64 10.35
C MET A 320 -16.76 -20.91 10.67
N ASP A 321 -17.47 -21.94 11.16
CA ASP A 321 -16.93 -23.29 11.37
C ASP A 321 -16.34 -23.85 10.05
N ASP A 322 -15.22 -24.55 10.15
CA ASP A 322 -14.41 -25.04 9.02
C ASP A 322 -15.24 -25.94 8.08
N ARG A 323 -16.17 -26.72 8.62
CA ARG A 323 -17.07 -27.58 7.82
C ARG A 323 -18.00 -26.76 6.92
N MET A 324 -18.53 -25.65 7.43
CA MET A 324 -19.43 -24.80 6.66
C MET A 324 -18.66 -24.01 5.60
N ARG A 325 -17.45 -23.53 5.93
CA ARG A 325 -16.55 -22.88 4.98
C ARG A 325 -16.16 -23.79 3.83
N HIS A 326 -15.81 -25.05 4.12
CA HIS A 326 -15.49 -26.03 3.07
C HIS A 326 -16.69 -26.33 2.16
N ARG A 327 -17.90 -26.44 2.73
CA ARG A 327 -19.13 -26.60 1.92
C ARG A 327 -19.39 -25.39 1.03
N LEU A 328 -19.19 -24.17 1.53
CA LEU A 328 -19.37 -22.94 0.76
C LEU A 328 -18.33 -22.80 -0.35
N MET A 329 -17.08 -23.16 -0.08
CA MET A 329 -16.00 -23.25 -1.08
C MET A 329 -16.37 -24.24 -2.19
N LEU A 330 -16.78 -25.46 -1.85
CA LEU A 330 -17.18 -26.45 -2.85
C LEU A 330 -18.41 -26.01 -3.65
N ALA A 331 -19.42 -25.45 -2.98
CA ALA A 331 -20.64 -24.98 -3.65
C ALA A 331 -20.34 -23.86 -4.65
N SER A 332 -19.56 -22.85 -4.25
CA SER A 332 -19.15 -21.74 -5.15
C SER A 332 -18.29 -22.23 -6.32
N LEU A 333 -17.36 -23.16 -6.09
CA LEU A 333 -16.55 -23.76 -7.14
C LEU A 333 -17.39 -24.54 -8.17
N ILE A 334 -18.31 -25.39 -7.70
CA ILE A 334 -19.22 -26.14 -8.57
C ILE A 334 -20.07 -25.18 -9.41
N PHE A 335 -20.59 -24.13 -8.78
CA PHE A 335 -21.40 -23.14 -9.48
C PHE A 335 -20.61 -22.37 -10.55
N LEU A 336 -19.37 -21.98 -10.27
CA LEU A 336 -18.47 -21.35 -11.24
C LEU A 336 -18.17 -22.29 -12.42
N ILE A 337 -17.96 -23.58 -12.18
CA ILE A 337 -17.75 -24.56 -13.25
C ILE A 337 -18.99 -24.67 -14.14
N ILE A 338 -20.18 -24.70 -13.54
CA ILE A 338 -21.45 -24.74 -14.29
C ILE A 338 -21.60 -23.48 -15.15
N LEU A 339 -21.37 -22.29 -14.58
CA LEU A 339 -21.42 -21.04 -15.34
C LEU A 339 -20.38 -21.01 -16.46
N ALA A 340 -19.14 -21.42 -16.20
CA ALA A 340 -18.09 -21.50 -17.21
C ALA A 340 -18.44 -22.46 -18.35
N ALA A 341 -19.10 -23.59 -18.06
CA ALA A 341 -19.59 -24.51 -19.08
C ALA A 341 -20.71 -23.88 -19.93
N ILE A 342 -21.65 -23.15 -19.30
CA ILE A 342 -22.71 -22.42 -20.00
C ILE A 342 -22.10 -21.33 -20.89
N GLU A 343 -21.15 -20.53 -20.39
CA GLU A 343 -20.50 -19.46 -21.14
C GLU A 343 -19.64 -19.98 -22.30
N SER A 344 -18.93 -21.09 -22.10
CA SER A 344 -18.23 -21.79 -23.18
C SER A 344 -19.19 -22.22 -24.29
N SER A 345 -20.38 -22.70 -23.93
CA SER A 345 -21.43 -23.07 -24.90
C SER A 345 -22.00 -21.85 -25.62
N LEU A 346 -22.26 -20.75 -24.89
CA LEU A 346 -22.74 -19.50 -25.46
C LEU A 346 -21.70 -18.87 -26.42
N ALA A 347 -20.41 -18.94 -26.09
CA ALA A 347 -19.33 -18.48 -26.96
C ALA A 347 -19.26 -19.28 -28.27
N LEU A 348 -19.46 -20.60 -28.23
CA LEU A 348 -19.61 -21.40 -29.45
C LEU A 348 -20.82 -20.96 -30.27
N MET A 349 -21.97 -20.76 -29.61
CA MET A 349 -23.20 -20.35 -30.28
C MET A 349 -23.04 -18.96 -30.92
N ARG A 350 -22.30 -18.05 -30.29
CA ARG A 350 -21.96 -16.74 -30.86
C ARG A 350 -21.29 -16.87 -32.22
N ASP A 351 -20.25 -17.69 -32.33
CA ASP A 351 -19.51 -17.83 -33.59
C ASP A 351 -20.37 -18.50 -34.68
N MET A 352 -21.19 -19.48 -34.31
CA MET A 352 -22.15 -20.11 -35.25
C MET A 352 -23.18 -19.09 -35.76
N LEU A 353 -23.74 -18.27 -34.86
CA LEU A 353 -24.70 -17.21 -35.25
C LEU A 353 -24.06 -16.15 -36.15
N ILE A 354 -22.78 -15.81 -35.95
CA ILE A 354 -22.06 -14.87 -36.79
C ILE A 354 -21.79 -15.47 -38.17
N SER A 355 -21.39 -16.74 -38.25
CA SER A 355 -21.20 -17.42 -39.54
C SER A 355 -22.49 -17.51 -40.34
N ASP A 356 -23.61 -17.81 -39.67
CA ASP A 356 -24.92 -17.93 -40.30
C ASP A 356 -25.45 -16.59 -40.79
N LYS A 357 -25.26 -15.50 -40.03
CA LYS A 357 -25.61 -14.15 -40.50
C LYS A 357 -24.75 -13.72 -41.69
N ALA A 358 -23.47 -14.11 -41.71
CA ALA A 358 -22.57 -13.79 -42.80
C ALA A 358 -22.89 -14.58 -44.08
N SER A 359 -23.32 -15.85 -43.98
CA SER A 359 -23.80 -16.62 -45.15
C SER A 359 -25.08 -16.01 -45.72
N LEU A 360 -26.07 -15.71 -44.86
CA LEU A 360 -27.33 -15.07 -45.28
C LEU A 360 -27.11 -13.72 -45.99
N MET A 361 -26.22 -12.88 -45.47
CA MET A 361 -25.89 -11.60 -46.13
C MET A 361 -25.23 -11.78 -47.50
N ARG A 362 -24.40 -12.82 -47.68
CA ARG A 362 -23.78 -13.13 -48.98
C ARG A 362 -24.80 -13.68 -49.97
N ASP A 363 -25.73 -14.52 -49.52
CA ASP A 363 -26.83 -15.04 -50.33
C ASP A 363 -27.76 -13.90 -50.79
N LEU A 364 -28.06 -12.97 -49.89
CA LEU A 364 -28.84 -11.75 -50.20
C LEU A 364 -28.09 -10.81 -51.16
N ALA A 365 -26.76 -10.79 -51.12
CA ALA A 365 -25.92 -9.99 -52.00
C ALA A 365 -25.57 -10.68 -53.34
N SER A 366 -26.06 -11.90 -53.57
CA SER A 366 -25.80 -12.75 -54.75
C SER A 366 -24.32 -12.91 -55.14
N VAL A 367 -23.42 -12.83 -54.16
CA VAL A 367 -21.97 -13.02 -54.36
C VAL A 367 -21.64 -14.51 -54.23
N ALA A 368 -20.87 -15.06 -55.17
CA ALA A 368 -20.46 -16.48 -55.16
C ALA A 368 -19.68 -16.87 -53.89
N PRO A 369 -19.85 -18.11 -53.38
CA PRO A 369 -19.20 -18.54 -52.15
C PRO A 369 -17.67 -18.67 -52.33
N ALA A 370 -16.91 -18.04 -51.44
CA ALA A 370 -15.50 -18.35 -51.25
C ALA A 370 -15.40 -19.62 -50.40
N ALA A 371 -14.76 -20.67 -50.92
CA ALA A 371 -14.49 -21.90 -50.18
C ALA A 371 -13.37 -21.65 -49.16
N GLU A 372 -13.72 -21.33 -47.92
CA GLU A 372 -12.78 -21.25 -46.79
C GLU A 372 -12.95 -22.43 -45.83
N ASP A 373 -12.74 -23.64 -46.33
CA ASP A 373 -12.58 -24.87 -45.53
C ASP A 373 -11.12 -25.04 -45.07
N GLY A 374 -10.61 -24.03 -44.35
CA GLY A 374 -9.28 -24.07 -43.75
C GLY A 374 -9.35 -24.40 -42.26
N TRP A 375 -8.48 -25.28 -41.76
CA TRP A 375 -8.25 -25.47 -40.30
C TRP A 375 -8.09 -24.14 -39.54
N PHE A 376 -7.53 -23.12 -40.19
CA PHE A 376 -7.34 -21.78 -39.66
C PHE A 376 -8.65 -21.03 -39.32
N THR A 377 -9.79 -21.36 -39.92
CA THR A 377 -11.09 -20.72 -39.59
C THR A 377 -11.68 -21.23 -38.27
N ARG A 378 -11.23 -22.39 -37.78
CA ARG A 378 -11.66 -22.96 -36.48
C ARG A 378 -10.82 -22.50 -35.30
N ILE A 379 -9.68 -21.84 -35.55
CA ILE A 379 -8.80 -21.33 -34.49
C ILE A 379 -9.48 -20.22 -33.68
N PRO A 380 -10.16 -19.22 -34.28
CA PRO A 380 -10.92 -18.23 -33.52
C PRO A 380 -12.03 -18.86 -32.67
N MET A 381 -12.73 -19.86 -33.21
CA MET A 381 -13.81 -20.57 -32.50
C MET A 381 -13.30 -21.30 -31.26
N ALA A 382 -12.23 -22.08 -31.39
CA ALA A 382 -11.60 -22.74 -30.26
C ALA A 382 -11.07 -21.72 -29.24
N GLY A 383 -10.48 -20.61 -29.70
CA GLY A 383 -10.00 -19.52 -28.86
C GLY A 383 -11.12 -18.86 -28.05
N GLN A 384 -12.25 -18.55 -28.67
CA GLN A 384 -13.41 -17.96 -27.98
C GLN A 384 -14.06 -18.92 -26.99
N MET A 385 -14.15 -20.20 -27.33
CA MET A 385 -14.68 -21.22 -26.42
C MET A 385 -13.80 -21.37 -25.17
N ILE A 386 -12.48 -21.46 -25.35
CA ILE A 386 -11.53 -21.51 -24.23
C ILE A 386 -11.61 -20.22 -23.41
N MET A 387 -11.69 -19.05 -24.06
CA MET A 387 -11.87 -17.78 -23.36
C MET A 387 -13.18 -17.76 -22.55
N GLY A 388 -14.31 -18.21 -23.12
CA GLY A 388 -15.59 -18.29 -22.41
C GLY A 388 -15.57 -19.24 -21.21
N PHE A 389 -14.74 -20.28 -21.23
CA PHE A 389 -14.54 -21.15 -20.08
C PHE A 389 -13.59 -20.56 -19.03
N VAL A 390 -12.51 -19.90 -19.45
CA VAL A 390 -11.44 -19.42 -18.55
C VAL A 390 -11.76 -18.06 -17.93
N LEU A 391 -12.45 -17.18 -18.66
CA LEU A 391 -12.76 -15.83 -18.19
C LEU A 391 -13.54 -15.80 -16.87
N PRO A 392 -14.49 -16.72 -16.61
CA PRO A 392 -15.14 -16.79 -15.31
C PRO A 392 -14.20 -16.98 -14.12
N PHE A 393 -13.23 -17.88 -14.27
CA PHE A 393 -12.23 -18.07 -13.23
C PHE A 393 -11.31 -16.85 -13.10
N ALA A 394 -11.00 -16.18 -14.21
CA ALA A 394 -10.23 -14.94 -14.18
C ALA A 394 -11.00 -13.80 -13.48
N LEU A 395 -12.31 -13.71 -13.70
CA LEU A 395 -13.21 -12.72 -13.08
C LEU A 395 -13.43 -13.00 -11.60
N ALA A 396 -13.37 -14.25 -11.16
CA ALA A 396 -13.36 -14.56 -9.74
C ALA A 396 -12.19 -13.87 -9.00
N PHE A 397 -11.01 -13.77 -9.62
CA PHE A 397 -9.85 -13.09 -9.02
C PHE A 397 -10.01 -11.58 -8.85
N VAL A 398 -11.04 -10.96 -9.43
CA VAL A 398 -11.35 -9.53 -9.26
C VAL A 398 -11.63 -9.17 -7.80
N ALA A 399 -12.02 -10.14 -6.97
CA ALA A 399 -12.22 -9.88 -5.54
C ALA A 399 -10.93 -9.41 -4.82
N ILE A 400 -9.74 -9.85 -5.26
CA ILE A 400 -8.46 -9.47 -4.66
C ILE A 400 -8.18 -7.95 -4.82
N PRO A 401 -8.12 -7.39 -6.04
CA PRO A 401 -7.95 -5.95 -6.21
C PRO A 401 -9.15 -5.17 -5.70
N LEU A 402 -10.37 -5.73 -5.70
CA LEU A 402 -11.55 -5.10 -5.14
C LEU A 402 -11.41 -4.87 -3.63
N GLU A 403 -10.96 -5.87 -2.87
CA GLU A 403 -10.67 -5.73 -1.43
C GLU A 403 -9.66 -4.62 -1.18
N SER A 404 -8.50 -4.69 -1.84
CA SER A 404 -7.45 -3.67 -1.72
C SER A 404 -7.99 -2.27 -2.06
N THR A 405 -8.85 -2.17 -3.07
CA THR A 405 -9.51 -0.92 -3.46
C THR A 405 -10.46 -0.46 -2.35
N VAL A 406 -11.32 -1.31 -1.79
CA VAL A 406 -12.26 -0.91 -0.73
C VAL A 406 -11.54 -0.38 0.51
N HIS A 407 -10.48 -1.06 0.97
CA HIS A 407 -9.71 -0.64 2.14
C HIS A 407 -8.97 0.68 1.93
N SER A 408 -8.27 0.81 0.80
CA SER A 408 -7.51 2.02 0.46
C SER A 408 -8.44 3.19 0.12
N LEU A 409 -9.54 2.94 -0.60
CA LEU A 409 -10.55 3.93 -0.96
C LEU A 409 -11.21 4.53 0.27
N ARG A 410 -11.53 3.73 1.30
CA ARG A 410 -12.06 4.27 2.56
C ARG A 410 -11.11 5.30 3.18
N THR A 411 -9.82 5.02 3.18
CA THR A 411 -8.78 5.92 3.73
C THR A 411 -8.67 7.19 2.89
N VAL A 412 -8.60 7.05 1.56
CA VAL A 412 -8.47 8.17 0.61
C VAL A 412 -9.73 9.06 0.63
N ILE A 413 -10.93 8.48 0.64
CA ILE A 413 -12.19 9.21 0.80
C ILE A 413 -12.19 9.96 2.14
N GLY A 414 -11.73 9.33 3.22
CA GLY A 414 -11.64 9.97 4.53
C GLY A 414 -10.77 11.23 4.50
N VAL A 415 -9.60 11.15 3.87
CA VAL A 415 -8.71 12.31 3.69
C VAL A 415 -9.35 13.36 2.79
N LEU A 416 -9.91 12.96 1.64
CA LEU A 416 -10.57 13.88 0.70
C LEU A 416 -11.74 14.61 1.35
N LEU A 417 -12.57 13.92 2.13
CA LEU A 417 -13.73 14.51 2.79
C LEU A 417 -13.32 15.55 3.85
N VAL A 418 -12.23 15.32 4.59
CA VAL A 418 -11.67 16.33 5.49
C VAL A 418 -11.20 17.56 4.71
N GLN A 419 -10.55 17.35 3.56
CA GLN A 419 -10.04 18.45 2.72
C GLN A 419 -11.18 19.22 2.03
N THR A 420 -12.23 18.55 1.57
CA THR A 420 -13.41 19.20 0.98
C THR A 420 -14.17 19.99 2.04
N LEU A 421 -14.32 19.48 3.27
CA LEU A 421 -14.91 20.24 4.37
C LEU A 421 -14.09 21.49 4.71
N ARG A 422 -12.76 21.38 4.77
CA ARG A 422 -11.87 22.54 4.99
C ARG A 422 -11.95 23.55 3.85
N GLY A 423 -12.01 23.08 2.61
CA GLY A 423 -12.20 23.92 1.42
C GLY A 423 -13.56 24.64 1.44
N ALA A 424 -14.64 23.93 1.73
CA ALA A 424 -15.97 24.49 1.88
C ALA A 424 -16.04 25.52 3.02
N ALA A 425 -15.42 25.22 4.17
CA ALA A 425 -15.32 26.15 5.30
C ALA A 425 -14.59 27.44 4.91
N PHE A 426 -13.53 27.33 4.11
CA PHE A 426 -12.80 28.48 3.58
C PHE A 426 -13.65 29.29 2.59
N LEU A 427 -14.33 28.64 1.64
CA LEU A 427 -15.22 29.31 0.68
C LEU A 427 -16.35 30.07 1.37
N ILE A 428 -17.00 29.43 2.36
CA ILE A 428 -18.07 30.07 3.13
C ILE A 428 -17.53 31.27 3.92
N ARG A 429 -16.33 31.17 4.50
CA ARG A 429 -15.68 32.31 5.17
C ARG A 429 -15.39 33.44 4.21
N PHE A 430 -14.92 33.11 3.01
CA PHE A 430 -14.61 34.07 1.96
C PHE A 430 -15.88 34.81 1.50
N ILE A 431 -16.99 34.09 1.28
CA ILE A 431 -18.29 34.66 0.95
C ILE A 431 -18.73 35.66 2.04
N GLY A 432 -18.60 35.30 3.33
CA GLY A 432 -18.91 36.22 4.42
C GLY A 432 -18.07 37.51 4.39
N VAL A 433 -16.80 37.42 4.02
CA VAL A 433 -15.92 38.60 3.84
C VAL A 433 -16.34 39.44 2.63
N LEU A 434 -16.79 38.79 1.55
CA LEU A 434 -17.26 39.43 0.33
C LEU A 434 -18.55 40.23 0.60
N PHE A 435 -19.54 39.63 1.28
CA PHE A 435 -20.80 40.30 1.65
C PHE A 435 -20.56 41.54 2.52
N LYS A 436 -19.57 41.50 3.43
CA LYS A 436 -19.18 42.67 4.22
C LYS A 436 -18.68 43.82 3.34
N ARG A 437 -18.03 43.55 2.20
CA ARG A 437 -17.58 44.58 1.24
C ARG A 437 -18.71 45.02 0.30
N ILE A 438 -19.54 44.08 -0.14
CA ILE A 438 -20.70 44.34 -1.02
C ILE A 438 -21.68 45.32 -0.37
N ALA A 439 -21.89 45.25 0.95
CA ALA A 439 -22.74 46.21 1.66
C ALA A 439 -22.39 47.66 1.33
N LYS A 440 -21.10 48.03 1.41
CA LYS A 440 -20.63 49.39 1.08
C LYS A 440 -20.78 49.74 -0.40
N VAL A 441 -20.58 48.76 -1.27
CA VAL A 441 -20.74 48.98 -2.73
C VAL A 441 -22.22 49.20 -3.07
N LEU A 442 -23.13 48.45 -2.45
CA LEU A 442 -24.58 48.63 -2.62
C LEU A 442 -25.03 50.01 -2.12
N GLU A 443 -24.48 50.50 -1.02
CA GLU A 443 -24.75 51.87 -0.56
C GLU A 443 -24.30 52.90 -1.58
N LEU A 444 -23.08 52.77 -2.11
CA LEU A 444 -22.55 53.68 -3.14
C LEU A 444 -23.40 53.65 -4.42
N VAL A 445 -23.82 52.46 -4.87
CA VAL A 445 -24.67 52.30 -6.06
C VAL A 445 -26.07 52.87 -5.83
N TYR A 446 -26.65 52.67 -4.64
CA TYR A 446 -27.94 53.25 -4.27
C TYR A 446 -27.91 54.78 -4.22
N ASP A 447 -26.76 55.36 -3.85
CA ASP A 447 -26.58 56.81 -3.77
C ASP A 447 -26.39 57.47 -5.17
N ILE A 448 -26.05 56.73 -6.24
CA ILE A 448 -25.88 57.25 -7.62
C ILE A 448 -27.14 57.99 -8.16
N PRO A 449 -28.36 57.42 -8.13
CA PRO A 449 -29.56 58.10 -8.65
C PRO A 449 -30.00 59.32 -7.81
N ILE A 450 -29.48 59.46 -6.57
CA ILE A 450 -29.86 60.51 -5.62
C ILE A 450 -28.73 61.55 -5.49
N VAL A 451 -27.74 61.56 -6.40
CA VAL A 451 -26.59 62.47 -6.35
C VAL A 451 -27.01 63.94 -6.32
N ILE A 452 -28.01 64.35 -7.08
CA ILE A 452 -28.43 65.76 -7.19
C ILE A 452 -28.99 66.29 -5.85
N PRO A 453 -29.99 65.66 -5.20
CA PRO A 453 -30.45 66.06 -3.87
C PRO A 453 -29.35 66.01 -2.79
N VAL A 454 -28.48 64.99 -2.84
CA VAL A 454 -27.42 64.80 -1.83
C VAL A 454 -26.33 65.88 -1.93
N MET A 455 -25.99 66.34 -3.14
CA MET A 455 -25.07 67.46 -3.32
C MET A 455 -25.64 68.77 -2.78
N ILE A 456 -26.94 69.02 -2.99
CA ILE A 456 -27.65 70.20 -2.47
C ILE A 456 -27.66 70.17 -0.93
N GLU A 457 -27.98 69.02 -0.32
CA GLU A 457 -27.92 68.84 1.14
C GLU A 457 -26.49 69.04 1.68
N GLY A 458 -25.48 68.49 1.01
CA GLY A 458 -24.07 68.66 1.37
C GLY A 458 -23.61 70.12 1.34
N TRP A 459 -24.04 70.90 0.35
CA TRP A 459 -23.73 72.33 0.24
C TRP A 459 -24.44 73.17 1.32
N VAL A 460 -25.69 72.82 1.67
CA VAL A 460 -26.46 73.48 2.73
C VAL A 460 -25.90 73.16 4.13
N VAL A 461 -25.43 71.94 4.36
CA VAL A 461 -24.78 71.56 5.62
C VAL A 461 -23.38 72.16 5.75
N ALA A 462 -22.59 72.16 4.66
CA ALA A 462 -21.26 72.78 4.65
C ALA A 462 -21.32 74.30 4.91
N SER A 463 -22.35 74.99 4.42
CA SER A 463 -22.56 76.42 4.69
C SER A 463 -23.04 76.72 6.11
N ARG A 464 -23.73 75.77 6.78
CA ARG A 464 -24.12 75.89 8.20
C ARG A 464 -23.02 75.53 9.21
N SER A 465 -21.96 74.84 8.78
CA SER A 465 -20.92 74.30 9.67
C SER A 465 -19.69 75.20 9.86
N ARG A 466 -19.73 76.47 9.42
CA ARG A 466 -18.66 77.45 9.69
C ARG A 466 -18.60 77.73 11.21
N PRO A 467 -17.53 77.37 11.93
CA PRO A 467 -17.44 77.70 13.35
C PRO A 467 -17.27 79.22 13.53
N PRO A 468 -17.85 79.83 14.57
CA PRO A 468 -17.70 81.26 14.80
C PRO A 468 -16.25 81.60 15.13
N GLU A 469 -15.75 82.62 14.44
CA GLU A 469 -14.44 83.22 14.53
C GLU A 469 -14.14 83.68 15.96
N ILE A 470 -13.09 83.13 16.57
CA ILE A 470 -12.62 83.52 17.91
C ILE A 470 -11.98 84.90 17.79
N ALA A 471 -12.53 85.88 18.53
CA ALA A 471 -11.99 87.24 18.64
C ALA A 471 -10.55 87.25 19.20
N PRO A 472 -9.69 88.20 18.78
CA PRO A 472 -8.25 88.11 19.00
C PRO A 472 -7.85 88.37 20.45
N ALA A 473 -7.01 87.48 21.00
CA ALA A 473 -6.37 87.67 22.29
C ALA A 473 -5.32 88.79 22.25
N THR A 474 -5.35 89.65 23.26
CA THR A 474 -4.33 90.67 23.58
C THR A 474 -2.93 90.06 23.77
N PRO A 475 -1.84 90.79 23.45
CA PRO A 475 -0.50 90.22 23.41
C PRO A 475 0.16 90.22 24.80
N GLU A 476 0.55 89.04 25.30
CA GLU A 476 1.49 88.93 26.42
C GLU A 476 2.96 88.93 25.95
N ARG A 477 3.78 89.62 26.75
CA ARG A 477 5.21 89.92 26.57
C ARG A 477 6.12 88.68 26.69
N PRO A 478 7.38 88.77 26.21
CA PRO A 478 8.23 87.60 25.98
C PRO A 478 8.94 87.10 27.25
N ALA A 479 9.25 85.80 27.19
CA ALA A 479 9.89 84.96 28.19
C ALA A 479 11.18 85.55 28.82
N LYS A 480 11.26 85.48 30.16
CA LYS A 480 12.52 85.50 30.89
C LYS A 480 13.09 84.08 30.98
N LYS A 481 14.31 83.93 30.45
CA LYS A 481 15.26 82.86 30.75
C LYS A 481 15.69 82.90 32.22
N GLY A 482 15.88 81.73 32.81
CA GLY A 482 16.65 81.48 34.05
C GLY A 482 16.44 80.04 34.47
N SER A 483 17.34 79.09 34.20
CA SER A 483 18.61 78.84 34.91
C SER A 483 18.40 78.29 36.33
N ALA A 484 18.69 76.99 36.46
CA ALA A 484 19.31 76.28 37.59
C ALA A 484 18.68 76.39 38.99
N SER A 485 18.28 75.23 39.53
CA SER A 485 19.00 74.52 40.61
C SER A 485 18.50 73.09 40.69
#